data_AF-A0A7J5UW19-F1
#
_entry.id   AF-A0A7J5UW19-F1
#
_cell.length_a   1.000
_cell.length_b   1.000
_cell.length_c   1.000
_cell.angle_alpha   90.00
_cell.angle_beta   90.00
_cell.angle_gamma   90.00
#
_symmetry.space_group_name_H-M   'P 1'
#
loop_
_entity.id
_entity.type
_entity.pdbx_description
1 polymer ?
#
loop_
_entity_poly.entity_id
_entity_poly.type
_entity_poly.pdbx_seq_one_letter_code
_entity_poly.pdbx_strand_id
1 'polypeptide(L)'
;MVTAKTTKSELVQVFKHLRVSAKGTKPQRMKIQCEVTVYDGKLNFVVPGISYDLKCETTGVGRFSTIFLYLDNIVHSKKNEDVMISFKDQYVTFGSVTFSTNTTFFRNDRILRNIQLPINFIEADIIRLLNEGYTEDEIRFNRLDKPLAAIKQKMDKNILAAFNLLKPFGIYHHEIKDLVYIKLGFDSHD
;
A
#
# COMPACT_ATOMS: atom_id res chain seq x y z
N MET A 1 -20.51 -3.31 -11.84
CA MET A 1 -19.86 -4.52 -11.28
C MET A 1 -18.60 -4.74 -12.09
N VAL A 2 -17.48 -4.99 -11.42
CA VAL A 2 -16.19 -5.30 -12.08
C VAL A 2 -15.87 -6.76 -11.81
N THR A 3 -15.39 -7.48 -12.82
CA THR A 3 -15.06 -8.91 -12.72
C THR A 3 -13.77 -9.24 -13.45
N ALA A 4 -13.06 -10.26 -12.97
CA ALA A 4 -11.94 -10.90 -13.63
C ALA A 4 -11.97 -12.41 -13.40
N LYS A 5 -11.66 -13.21 -14.42
CA LYS A 5 -11.58 -14.67 -14.34
C LYS A 5 -10.17 -15.14 -14.72
N THR A 6 -9.56 -15.91 -13.84
CA THR A 6 -8.21 -16.47 -13.99
C THR A 6 -8.13 -17.85 -13.34
N THR A 7 -6.99 -18.51 -13.44
CA THR A 7 -6.74 -19.80 -12.80
C THR A 7 -5.94 -19.65 -11.50
N LYS A 8 -6.06 -20.65 -10.62
CA LYS A 8 -5.29 -20.76 -9.40
C LYS A 8 -3.80 -20.87 -9.69
N SER A 9 -3.40 -21.62 -10.72
CA SER A 9 -1.99 -21.82 -11.06
C SER A 9 -1.32 -20.49 -11.43
N GLU A 10 -1.99 -19.67 -12.24
CA GLU A 10 -1.54 -18.30 -12.56
C GLU A 10 -1.44 -17.44 -11.31
N LEU A 11 -2.48 -17.41 -10.46
CA LEU A 11 -2.44 -16.65 -9.21
C LEU A 11 -1.32 -17.13 -8.27
N VAL A 12 -1.07 -18.43 -8.17
CA VAL A 12 0.05 -18.96 -7.36
C VAL A 12 1.39 -18.43 -7.90
N GLN A 13 1.57 -18.36 -9.22
CA GLN A 13 2.78 -17.78 -9.80
C GLN A 13 2.90 -16.29 -9.48
N VAL A 14 1.84 -15.50 -9.67
CA VAL A 14 1.80 -14.08 -9.28
C VAL A 14 2.22 -13.92 -7.83
N PHE A 15 1.57 -14.64 -6.92
CA PHE A 15 1.80 -14.50 -5.49
C PHE A 15 3.19 -14.97 -5.05
N LYS A 16 3.77 -15.95 -5.74
CA LYS A 16 5.17 -16.34 -5.56
C LYS A 16 6.12 -15.19 -5.92
N HIS A 17 5.86 -14.43 -6.99
CA HIS A 17 6.64 -13.25 -7.34
C HIS A 17 6.48 -12.12 -6.31
N LEU A 18 5.24 -11.83 -5.90
CA LEU A 18 4.96 -10.76 -4.94
C LEU A 18 5.50 -11.06 -3.53
N ARG A 19 5.68 -12.34 -3.17
CA ARG A 19 6.11 -12.78 -1.84
C ARG A 19 7.42 -12.16 -1.37
N VAL A 20 8.27 -11.72 -2.28
CA VAL A 20 9.55 -11.09 -1.91
C VAL A 20 9.35 -9.73 -1.22
N SER A 21 8.20 -9.07 -1.42
CA SER A 21 7.77 -7.89 -0.64
C SER A 21 7.41 -8.24 0.81
N ALA A 22 6.98 -9.48 1.07
CA ALA A 22 6.50 -9.94 2.37
C ALA A 22 7.57 -10.65 3.21
N LYS A 23 8.78 -10.07 3.24
CA LYS A 23 9.88 -10.51 4.11
C LYS A 23 9.83 -9.77 5.46
N GLY A 24 10.49 -10.34 6.48
CA GLY A 24 10.58 -9.74 7.81
C GLY A 24 9.65 -10.35 8.87
N THR A 25 9.46 -9.62 9.97
CA THR A 25 8.71 -10.10 11.14
C THR A 25 7.22 -10.28 10.84
N LYS A 26 6.51 -11.12 11.61
CA LYS A 26 5.06 -11.30 11.44
C LYS A 26 4.28 -9.96 11.49
N PRO A 27 4.51 -9.05 12.44
CA PRO A 27 3.80 -7.77 12.48
C PRO A 27 4.04 -6.88 11.26
N GLN A 28 5.25 -6.90 10.68
CA GLN A 28 5.55 -6.14 9.45
C GLN A 28 4.79 -6.70 8.26
N ARG A 29 4.86 -8.03 8.06
CA ARG A 29 4.21 -8.68 6.92
C ARG A 29 2.69 -8.54 6.91
N MET A 30 2.06 -8.45 8.09
CA MET A 30 0.61 -8.25 8.23
C MET A 30 0.13 -6.84 7.86
N LYS A 31 1.05 -5.89 7.61
CA LYS A 31 0.73 -4.51 7.22
C LYS A 31 0.80 -4.28 5.71
N ILE A 32 1.44 -5.19 4.97
CA ILE A 32 1.68 -5.03 3.54
C ILE A 32 0.34 -5.04 2.79
N GLN A 33 0.01 -3.91 2.17
CA GLN A 33 -1.13 -3.82 1.26
C GLN A 33 -0.75 -4.37 -0.11
N CYS A 34 -1.73 -4.97 -0.76
CA CYS A 34 -1.74 -5.35 -2.16
C CYS A 34 -2.87 -4.59 -2.83
N GLU A 35 -2.53 -3.68 -3.73
CA GLU A 35 -3.47 -3.05 -4.65
C GLU A 35 -3.73 -4.00 -5.81
N VAL A 36 -5.00 -4.24 -6.13
CA VAL A 36 -5.41 -5.08 -7.25
C VAL A 36 -6.29 -4.25 -8.18
N THR A 37 -5.83 -4.03 -9.40
CA THR A 37 -6.54 -3.28 -10.43
C THR A 37 -7.00 -4.22 -11.53
N VAL A 38 -8.28 -4.15 -11.89
CA VAL A 38 -8.85 -4.80 -13.07
C VAL A 38 -8.98 -3.76 -14.18
N TYR A 39 -8.37 -4.01 -15.33
CA TYR A 39 -8.51 -3.17 -16.53
C TYR A 39 -8.09 -3.94 -17.79
N ASP A 40 -8.76 -3.68 -18.92
CA ASP A 40 -8.35 -4.07 -20.28
C ASP A 40 -7.77 -5.50 -20.44
N GLY A 41 -8.51 -6.52 -19.96
CA GLY A 41 -8.11 -7.92 -20.08
C GLY A 41 -6.94 -8.31 -19.17
N LYS A 42 -6.72 -7.55 -18.08
CA LYS A 42 -5.63 -7.77 -17.13
C LYS A 42 -6.03 -7.48 -15.69
N LEU A 43 -5.31 -8.17 -14.81
CA LEU A 43 -5.18 -7.86 -13.39
C LEU A 43 -3.78 -7.33 -13.15
N ASN A 44 -3.67 -6.15 -12.55
CA ASN A 44 -2.42 -5.64 -12.04
C ASN A 44 -2.39 -5.77 -10.52
N PHE A 45 -1.36 -6.41 -9.99
CA PHE A 45 -1.12 -6.55 -8.56
C PHE A 45 0.08 -5.70 -8.17
N VAL A 46 -0.09 -4.84 -7.17
CA VAL A 46 0.98 -3.97 -6.66
C VAL A 46 1.13 -4.16 -5.18
N VAL A 47 2.36 -4.44 -4.77
CA VAL A 47 2.84 -4.45 -3.39
C VAL A 47 4.08 -3.54 -3.33
N PRO A 48 4.58 -3.17 -2.14
CA PRO A 48 5.79 -2.35 -2.05
C PRO A 48 6.94 -2.91 -2.91
N GLY A 49 7.36 -2.10 -3.88
CA GLY A 49 8.48 -2.27 -4.78
C GLY A 49 8.26 -3.28 -5.90
N ILE A 50 7.04 -3.79 -6.09
CA ILE A 50 6.75 -4.81 -7.11
C ILE A 50 5.37 -4.59 -7.70
N SER A 51 5.30 -4.60 -9.03
CA SER A 51 4.08 -4.63 -9.82
C SER A 51 4.10 -5.86 -10.71
N TYR A 52 2.96 -6.55 -10.84
CA TYR A 52 2.83 -7.73 -11.69
C TYR A 52 1.51 -7.70 -12.47
N ASP A 53 1.61 -7.81 -13.79
CA ASP A 53 0.46 -7.89 -14.70
C ASP A 53 0.13 -9.34 -15.05
N LEU A 54 -1.11 -9.74 -14.82
CA LEU A 54 -1.66 -11.02 -15.20
C LEU A 54 -2.74 -10.83 -16.27
N LYS A 55 -2.53 -11.38 -17.47
CA LYS A 55 -3.57 -11.40 -18.52
C LYS A 55 -4.69 -12.34 -18.11
N CYS A 56 -5.94 -11.89 -18.26
CA CYS A 56 -7.11 -12.66 -17.87
C CYS A 56 -8.38 -12.09 -18.54
N GLU A 57 -9.49 -12.82 -18.44
CA GLU A 57 -10.79 -12.29 -18.90
C GLU A 57 -11.31 -11.27 -17.89
N THR A 58 -11.69 -10.08 -18.34
CA THR A 58 -12.16 -8.99 -17.44
C THR A 58 -13.41 -8.32 -17.95
N THR A 59 -14.20 -7.75 -17.05
CA THR A 59 -15.31 -6.84 -17.38
C THR A 59 -15.32 -5.66 -16.42
N GLY A 60 -15.43 -4.45 -16.98
CA GLY A 60 -15.33 -3.21 -16.23
C GLY A 60 -13.90 -2.87 -15.80
N VAL A 61 -13.75 -1.72 -15.15
CA VAL A 61 -12.47 -1.21 -14.69
C VAL A 61 -12.63 -0.75 -13.25
N GLY A 62 -11.75 -1.20 -12.36
CA GLY A 62 -11.78 -0.80 -10.96
C GLY A 62 -10.59 -1.31 -10.17
N ARG A 63 -10.45 -0.83 -8.94
CA ARG A 63 -9.37 -1.23 -8.04
C ARG A 63 -9.91 -1.54 -6.67
N PHE A 64 -9.24 -2.44 -5.96
CA PHE A 64 -9.37 -2.58 -4.52
C PHE A 64 -8.00 -2.75 -3.86
N SER A 65 -7.89 -2.45 -2.57
CA SER A 65 -6.66 -2.66 -1.79
C SER A 65 -6.95 -3.52 -0.56
N THR A 66 -6.10 -4.48 -0.23
CA THR A 66 -6.23 -5.29 1.00
C THR A 66 -4.88 -5.87 1.43
N ILE A 67 -4.82 -6.57 2.56
CA ILE A 67 -3.57 -7.17 3.06
C ILE A 67 -3.10 -8.27 2.11
N PHE A 68 -1.85 -8.20 1.65
CA PHE A 68 -1.24 -9.17 0.73
C PHE A 68 -1.35 -10.61 1.25
N LEU A 69 -0.95 -10.85 2.51
CA LEU A 69 -0.99 -12.18 3.11
C LEU A 69 -2.42 -12.75 3.22
N TYR A 70 -3.43 -11.90 3.28
CA TYR A 70 -4.82 -12.36 3.31
C TYR A 70 -5.21 -12.94 1.94
N LEU A 71 -4.89 -12.25 0.85
CA LEU A 71 -5.11 -12.78 -0.51
C LEU A 71 -4.25 -14.03 -0.78
N ASP A 72 -3.00 -14.04 -0.32
CA ASP A 72 -2.09 -15.18 -0.48
C ASP A 72 -2.66 -16.45 0.17
N ASN A 73 -3.21 -16.31 1.38
CA ASN A 73 -3.88 -17.41 2.06
C ASN A 73 -5.14 -17.88 1.31
N ILE A 74 -5.93 -16.96 0.73
CA ILE A 74 -7.09 -17.33 -0.09
C ILE A 74 -6.63 -18.14 -1.30
N VAL A 75 -5.62 -17.69 -2.04
CA VAL A 75 -5.11 -18.39 -3.23
C VAL A 75 -4.62 -19.80 -2.88
N HIS A 76 -3.86 -19.96 -1.78
CA HIS A 76 -3.26 -21.24 -1.41
C HIS A 76 -4.22 -22.21 -0.71
N SER A 77 -5.29 -21.73 -0.07
CA SER A 77 -6.29 -22.59 0.60
C SER A 77 -7.30 -23.22 -0.35
N LYS A 78 -7.37 -22.77 -1.61
CA LYS A 78 -8.33 -23.21 -2.61
C LYS A 78 -8.01 -24.59 -3.18
N LYS A 79 -9.04 -25.40 -3.44
CA LYS A 79 -8.92 -26.61 -4.28
C LYS A 79 -9.27 -26.35 -5.75
N ASN A 80 -10.15 -25.40 -6.04
CA ASN A 80 -10.63 -25.12 -7.39
C ASN A 80 -9.52 -24.53 -8.29
N GLU A 81 -9.56 -24.91 -9.57
CA GLU A 81 -8.65 -24.39 -10.60
C GLU A 81 -9.09 -23.02 -11.10
N ASP A 82 -10.39 -22.76 -11.25
CA ASP A 82 -10.91 -21.46 -11.66
C ASP A 82 -11.12 -20.52 -10.47
N VAL A 83 -10.68 -19.26 -10.63
CA VAL A 83 -10.84 -18.19 -9.64
C VAL A 83 -11.52 -16.99 -10.29
N MET A 84 -12.75 -16.72 -9.82
CA MET A 84 -13.49 -15.51 -10.14
C MET A 84 -13.17 -14.42 -9.12
N ILE A 85 -12.78 -13.24 -9.58
CA ILE A 85 -12.65 -12.04 -8.77
C ILE A 85 -13.76 -11.11 -9.19
N SER A 86 -14.58 -10.64 -8.25
CA SER A 86 -15.63 -9.67 -8.53
C SER A 86 -15.75 -8.66 -7.43
N PHE A 87 -16.06 -7.42 -7.77
CA PHE A 87 -16.34 -6.41 -6.77
C PHE A 87 -17.34 -5.37 -7.25
N LYS A 88 -18.12 -4.90 -6.28
CA LYS A 88 -19.14 -3.87 -6.41
C LYS A 88 -19.24 -3.17 -5.06
N ASP A 89 -19.28 -1.84 -5.09
CA ASP A 89 -19.26 -1.02 -3.88
C ASP A 89 -18.06 -1.46 -3.02
N GLN A 90 -18.18 -1.52 -1.70
CA GLN A 90 -17.10 -1.90 -0.78
C GLN A 90 -16.87 -3.41 -0.63
N TYR A 91 -17.48 -4.26 -1.46
CA TYR A 91 -17.41 -5.72 -1.31
C TYR A 91 -16.64 -6.36 -2.47
N VAL A 92 -15.66 -7.17 -2.09
CA VAL A 92 -14.83 -7.95 -3.02
C VAL A 92 -15.06 -9.42 -2.73
N THR A 93 -15.37 -10.17 -3.79
CA THR A 93 -15.35 -11.63 -3.79
C THR A 93 -14.09 -12.09 -4.52
N PHE A 94 -13.21 -12.79 -3.81
CA PHE A 94 -12.01 -13.39 -4.36
C PHE A 94 -12.16 -14.92 -4.32
N GLY A 95 -12.53 -15.49 -5.46
CA GLY A 95 -12.95 -16.87 -5.65
C GLY A 95 -14.28 -17.21 -4.96
N SER A 96 -14.25 -17.42 -3.64
CA SER A 96 -15.38 -17.91 -2.82
C SER A 96 -15.39 -17.26 -1.44
N VAL A 97 -14.50 -16.30 -1.24
CA VAL A 97 -14.37 -15.53 -0.02
C VAL A 97 -14.80 -14.13 -0.38
N THR A 98 -15.80 -13.63 0.33
CA THR A 98 -16.28 -12.25 0.19
C THR A 98 -15.84 -11.46 1.43
N PHE A 99 -15.27 -10.28 1.20
CA PHE A 99 -14.79 -9.40 2.26
C PHE A 99 -15.03 -7.94 1.90
N SER A 100 -15.07 -7.09 2.93
CA SER A 100 -15.17 -5.65 2.73
C SER A 100 -13.79 -5.00 2.63
N THR A 101 -13.61 -4.11 1.66
CA THR A 101 -12.45 -3.25 1.57
C THR A 101 -12.70 -2.00 0.72
N ASN A 102 -11.71 -1.11 0.68
CA ASN A 102 -11.74 0.09 -0.16
C ASN A 102 -11.71 -0.32 -1.63
N THR A 103 -12.63 0.25 -2.41
CA THR A 103 -12.73 0.06 -3.86
C THR A 103 -12.87 1.41 -4.57
N THR A 104 -12.50 1.47 -5.85
CA THR A 104 -12.74 2.63 -6.72
C THR A 104 -13.04 2.17 -8.15
N PHE A 105 -13.83 2.94 -8.89
CA PHE A 105 -14.30 2.60 -10.24
C PHE A 105 -13.99 3.71 -11.25
N PHE A 106 -13.18 3.39 -12.26
CA PHE A 106 -12.59 4.40 -13.15
C PHE A 106 -13.53 4.99 -14.22
N ARG A 107 -14.82 4.62 -14.25
CA ARG A 107 -15.78 5.27 -15.15
C ARG A 107 -16.08 6.71 -14.74
N ASN A 108 -16.05 7.01 -13.44
CA ASN A 108 -16.44 8.31 -12.88
C ASN A 108 -15.41 8.86 -11.85
N ASP A 109 -14.51 8.02 -11.32
CA ASP A 109 -13.52 8.44 -10.32
C ASP A 109 -12.19 8.84 -10.97
N ARG A 110 -11.52 9.86 -10.41
CA ARG A 110 -10.13 10.18 -10.75
C ARG A 110 -9.27 8.94 -10.49
N ILE A 111 -8.41 8.60 -11.45
CA ILE A 111 -7.50 7.46 -11.34
C ILE A 111 -6.57 7.70 -10.15
N LEU A 112 -6.79 7.00 -9.03
CA LEU A 112 -5.86 6.99 -7.90
C LEU A 112 -4.53 6.39 -8.39
N ARG A 113 -3.41 7.06 -8.14
CA ARG A 113 -2.09 6.49 -8.44
C ARG A 113 -1.77 5.38 -7.43
N ASN A 114 -1.03 4.38 -7.89
CA ASN A 114 -0.50 3.35 -7.00
C ASN A 114 0.56 4.00 -6.09
N ILE A 115 0.54 3.67 -4.81
CA ILE A 115 1.57 4.16 -3.88
C ILE A 115 2.89 3.45 -4.17
N GLN A 116 3.92 4.20 -4.51
CA GLN A 116 5.27 3.68 -4.73
C GLN A 116 6.02 3.64 -3.40
N LEU A 117 6.15 2.45 -2.81
CA LEU A 117 6.99 2.21 -1.65
C LEU A 117 8.06 1.17 -1.99
N PRO A 118 9.28 1.24 -1.44
CA PRO A 118 10.28 0.19 -1.61
C PRO A 118 9.92 -1.09 -0.85
N ILE A 119 10.48 -2.25 -1.26
CA ILE A 119 10.21 -3.58 -0.67
C ILE A 119 10.38 -3.59 0.86
N ASN A 120 11.42 -2.94 1.38
CA ASN A 120 11.73 -2.86 2.80
C ASN A 120 11.53 -1.43 3.33
N PHE A 121 10.39 -0.82 3.00
CA PHE A 121 10.12 0.56 3.41
C PHE A 121 10.21 0.74 4.93
N ILE A 122 10.78 1.87 5.33
CA ILE A 122 10.88 2.31 6.72
C ILE A 122 9.88 3.44 6.99
N GLU A 123 9.75 3.85 8.26
CA GLU A 123 8.87 4.95 8.65
C GLU A 123 9.17 6.25 7.87
N ALA A 124 10.45 6.50 7.54
CA ALA A 124 10.86 7.66 6.75
C ALA A 124 10.29 7.64 5.32
N ASP A 125 10.19 6.46 4.69
CA ASP A 125 9.63 6.33 3.34
C ASP A 125 8.13 6.64 3.33
N ILE A 126 7.42 6.29 4.40
CA ILE A 126 6.00 6.64 4.56
C ILE A 126 5.82 8.15 4.70
N ILE A 127 6.71 8.83 5.44
CA ILE A 127 6.66 10.29 5.58
C ILE A 127 6.94 10.98 4.24
N ARG A 128 7.89 10.46 3.45
CA ARG A 128 8.24 11.00 2.12
C ARG A 128 7.08 11.06 1.15
N LEU A 129 6.07 10.18 1.31
CA LEU A 129 4.84 10.23 0.51
C LEU A 129 4.13 11.60 0.56
N LEU A 130 4.32 12.37 1.63
CA LEU A 130 3.79 13.74 1.73
C LEU A 130 4.41 14.71 0.70
N ASN A 131 5.68 14.49 0.32
CA ASN A 131 6.37 15.31 -0.67
C ASN A 131 6.22 14.79 -2.09
N GLU A 132 5.90 13.52 -2.25
CA GLU A 132 5.66 12.91 -3.57
C GLU A 132 4.30 13.34 -4.18
N GLY A 133 3.56 14.21 -3.50
CA GLY A 133 2.33 14.82 -3.97
C GLY A 133 1.15 13.85 -4.02
N TYR A 134 1.16 12.78 -3.21
CA TYR A 134 -0.01 11.91 -3.07
C TYR A 134 -1.16 12.63 -2.38
N THR A 135 -2.36 12.42 -2.89
CA THR A 135 -3.60 12.96 -2.33
C THR A 135 -3.98 12.22 -1.05
N GLU A 136 -4.76 12.88 -0.18
CA GLU A 136 -5.29 12.24 1.03
C GLU A 136 -6.11 10.98 0.72
N ASP A 137 -6.83 10.99 -0.41
CA ASP A 137 -7.61 9.85 -0.87
C ASP A 137 -6.71 8.67 -1.25
N GLU A 138 -5.59 8.89 -1.94
CA GLU A 138 -4.60 7.85 -2.28
C GLU A 138 -3.99 7.22 -1.01
N ILE A 139 -3.66 8.05 -0.01
CA ILE A 139 -3.10 7.62 1.28
C ILE A 139 -4.14 6.81 2.09
N ARG A 140 -5.39 7.29 2.13
CA ARG A 140 -6.48 6.64 2.85
C ARG A 140 -6.90 5.33 2.18
N PHE A 141 -6.96 5.31 0.85
CA PHE A 141 -7.26 4.11 0.07
C PHE A 141 -6.31 2.97 0.43
N ASN A 142 -5.03 3.29 0.60
CA ASN A 142 -3.97 2.36 0.98
C ASN A 142 -3.77 2.18 2.50
N ARG A 143 -4.67 2.71 3.34
CA ARG A 143 -4.63 2.56 4.81
C ARG A 143 -3.32 3.05 5.44
N LEU A 144 -2.71 4.06 4.84
CA LEU A 144 -1.46 4.69 5.30
C LEU A 144 -1.70 5.92 6.18
N ASP A 145 -2.94 6.40 6.26
CA ASP A 145 -3.38 7.54 7.09
C ASP A 145 -3.02 7.38 8.57
N LYS A 146 -3.38 6.23 9.19
CA LYS A 146 -3.09 5.96 10.61
C LYS A 146 -1.60 5.76 10.86
N PRO A 147 -0.87 4.93 10.08
CA PRO A 147 0.59 4.84 10.18
C PRO A 147 1.27 6.21 10.08
N LEU A 148 0.87 7.03 9.11
CA LEU A 148 1.46 8.35 8.88
C LEU A 148 1.26 9.28 10.08
N ALA A 149 0.04 9.34 10.64
CA ALA A 149 -0.25 10.13 11.84
C ALA A 149 0.59 9.65 13.06
N ALA A 150 0.70 8.34 13.27
CA ALA A 150 1.49 7.78 14.36
C ALA A 150 2.99 8.08 14.21
N ILE A 151 3.51 8.01 12.98
CA ILE A 151 4.91 8.31 12.69
C ILE A 151 5.20 9.79 12.90
N LYS A 152 4.31 10.70 12.47
CA LYS A 152 4.46 12.15 12.74
C LYS A 152 4.57 12.43 14.24
N GLN A 153 3.63 11.89 15.03
CA GLN A 153 3.67 12.06 16.49
C GLN A 153 4.95 11.51 17.13
N LYS A 154 5.44 10.36 16.63
CA LYS A 154 6.71 9.77 17.09
C LYS A 154 7.91 10.64 16.71
N MET A 155 7.91 11.20 15.50
CA MET A 155 8.95 12.11 15.02
C MET A 155 9.03 13.36 15.90
N ASP A 156 7.89 14.01 16.19
CA ASP A 156 7.85 15.21 17.03
C ASP A 156 8.39 14.93 18.45
N LYS A 157 8.02 13.78 19.04
CA LYS A 157 8.55 13.34 20.34
C LYS A 157 10.05 13.12 20.30
N ASN A 158 10.56 12.51 19.23
CA ASN A 158 11.99 12.26 19.06
C ASN A 158 12.78 13.56 18.85
N ILE A 159 12.24 14.52 18.09
CA ILE A 159 12.84 15.85 17.92
C ILE A 159 12.92 16.56 19.28
N LEU A 160 11.84 16.54 20.06
CA LEU A 160 11.82 17.15 21.39
C LEU A 160 12.83 16.48 22.35
N ALA A 161 12.92 15.16 22.31
CA ALA A 161 13.91 14.41 23.10
C ALA A 161 15.34 14.76 22.70
N ALA A 162 15.64 14.82 21.39
CA ALA A 162 16.94 15.21 20.87
C ALA A 162 17.28 16.66 21.26
N PHE A 163 16.32 17.58 21.18
CA PHE A 163 16.50 18.96 21.62
C PHE A 163 16.88 19.04 23.10
N ASN A 164 16.18 18.31 23.98
CA ASN A 164 16.50 18.31 25.41
C ASN A 164 17.91 17.81 25.72
N LEU A 165 18.42 16.86 24.93
CA LEU A 165 19.78 16.33 25.06
C LEU A 165 20.85 17.26 24.48
N LEU A 166 20.53 17.97 23.40
CA LEU A 166 21.47 18.78 22.64
C LEU A 166 21.49 20.26 23.02
N LYS A 167 20.45 20.74 23.72
CA LYS A 167 20.35 22.11 24.25
C LYS A 167 21.60 22.57 25.03
N PRO A 168 22.25 21.75 25.89
CA PRO A 168 23.47 22.16 26.59
C PRO A 168 24.65 22.50 25.66
N PHE A 169 24.64 21.98 24.43
CA PHE A 169 25.67 22.23 23.41
C PHE A 169 25.32 23.42 22.51
N GLY A 170 24.27 24.18 22.83
CA GLY A 170 23.85 25.36 22.06
C GLY A 170 23.01 25.06 20.83
N ILE A 171 22.56 23.81 20.65
CA ILE A 171 21.71 23.41 19.52
C ILE A 171 20.25 23.75 19.81
N TYR A 172 19.60 24.45 18.88
CA TYR A 172 18.22 24.87 18.97
C TYR A 172 17.24 23.86 18.36
N HIS A 173 15.98 23.93 18.79
CA HIS A 173 14.93 23.04 18.31
C HIS A 173 14.71 23.13 16.78
N HIS A 174 14.78 24.35 16.22
CA HIS A 174 14.59 24.56 14.78
C HIS A 174 15.69 23.88 13.97
N GLU A 175 16.95 23.93 14.39
CA GLU A 175 18.08 23.29 13.69
C GLU A 175 17.91 21.76 13.59
N ILE A 176 17.42 21.13 14.66
CA ILE A 176 17.14 19.68 14.67
C ILE A 176 15.98 19.37 13.72
N LYS A 177 14.93 20.19 13.74
CA LYS A 177 13.78 20.04 12.85
C LYS A 177 14.21 20.20 11.39
N ASP A 178 14.96 21.24 11.06
CA ASP A 178 15.44 21.53 9.70
C ASP A 178 16.32 20.38 9.18
N LEU A 179 17.22 19.86 10.02
CA LEU A 179 18.06 18.71 9.67
C LEU A 179 17.21 17.48 9.32
N VAL A 180 16.18 17.18 10.11
CA VAL A 180 15.26 16.06 9.86
C VAL A 180 14.48 16.26 8.56
N TYR A 181 13.94 17.45 8.35
CA TYR A 181 13.14 17.80 7.16
C TYR A 181 13.99 17.72 5.88
N ILE A 182 15.21 18.25 5.89
CA ILE A 182 16.17 18.15 4.79
C ILE A 182 16.48 16.68 4.46
N LYS A 183 16.71 15.83 5.47
CA LYS A 183 16.98 14.38 5.25
C LYS A 183 15.79 13.61 4.71
N LEU A 184 14.59 14.09 5.00
CA LEU A 184 13.34 13.56 4.46
C LEU A 184 12.98 14.18 3.09
N GLY A 185 13.74 15.15 2.60
CA GLY A 185 13.52 15.80 1.32
C GLY A 185 12.36 16.78 1.32
N PHE A 186 12.00 17.34 2.48
CA PHE A 186 11.14 18.53 2.54
C PHE A 186 12.01 19.76 2.28
N ASP A 187 11.52 20.69 1.48
CA ASP A 187 12.18 21.99 1.33
C ASP A 187 12.18 22.71 2.67
N SER A 188 13.33 23.26 3.04
CA SER A 188 13.58 23.86 4.36
C SER A 188 12.95 25.24 4.52
N HIS A 189 11.77 25.49 3.97
CA HIS A 189 11.01 26.73 4.09
C HIS A 189 9.50 26.47 4.12
N ASP A 190 8.99 26.23 5.33
CA ASP A 190 7.64 26.63 5.79
C ASP A 190 7.68 26.89 7.31
#